data_AF-A0A7J2H8M0-F1
#
_entry.id   AF-A0A7J2H8M0-F1
#
_cell.length_a   1.000
_cell.length_b   1.000
_cell.length_c   1.000
_cell.angle_alpha   90.00
_cell.angle_beta   90.00
_cell.angle_gamma   90.00
#
_symmetry.space_group_name_H-M   'P 1'
#
loop_
_entity.id
_entity.type
_entity.pdbx_description
1 polymer ?
#
loop_
_entity_poly.entity_id
_entity_poly.type
_entity_poly.pdbx_seq_one_letter_code
_entity_poly.pdbx_strand_id
1 'polypeptide(L)'
;MEARRLLQVKHLSREELESLALWLAERIENSVESVLGGSAEVIDVKVEIGDEWPYTVNVEVYVKTRYPKRGLGRILDEVLEQAFREFAGKAEEKGIQAIS
;
A
#
# COMPACT_ATOMS: atom_id res chain seq x y z
N MET A 1 7.98 -24.78 -2.74
CA MET A 1 9.04 -24.58 -1.73
C MET A 1 8.83 -23.19 -1.15
N GLU A 2 8.54 -23.11 0.14
CA GLU A 2 8.34 -21.85 0.88
C GLU A 2 9.54 -21.65 1.81
N ALA A 3 10.11 -20.45 1.81
CA ALA A 3 11.08 -20.02 2.80
C ALA A 3 10.38 -19.02 3.74
N ARG A 4 10.51 -19.20 5.06
CA ARG A 4 10.01 -18.25 6.07
C ARG A 4 11.18 -17.70 6.88
N ARG A 5 11.33 -16.37 6.93
CA ARG A 5 12.21 -15.67 7.88
C ARG A 5 11.34 -14.92 8.90
N LEU A 6 11.66 -15.08 10.19
CA LEU A 6 11.03 -14.33 11.28
C LEU A 6 12.01 -13.25 11.78
N LEU A 7 11.60 -11.99 11.68
CA LEU A 7 12.33 -10.81 12.20
C LEU A 7 11.49 -10.16 13.31
N GLN A 8 12.10 -9.92 14.47
CA GLN A 8 11.46 -9.23 15.60
C GLN A 8 11.47 -7.72 15.36
N VAL A 9 10.30 -7.14 15.15
CA VAL A 9 10.10 -5.70 14.90
C VAL A 9 9.87 -4.97 16.24
N LYS A 10 10.55 -3.83 16.47
CA LYS A 10 10.27 -2.96 17.61
C LYS A 10 8.83 -2.45 17.50
N HIS A 11 8.07 -2.59 18.58
CA HIS A 11 6.67 -2.14 18.70
C HIS A 11 6.51 -0.69 18.22
N LEU A 12 5.80 -0.47 17.12
CA LEU A 12 5.27 0.86 16.81
C LEU A 12 4.13 1.17 17.74
N SER A 13 3.95 2.45 18.04
CA SER A 13 2.66 2.91 18.52
C SER A 13 1.60 2.76 17.42
N ARG A 14 0.37 2.44 17.80
CA ARG A 14 -0.77 2.36 16.87
C ARG A 14 -0.92 3.64 16.04
N GLU A 15 -0.67 4.80 16.66
CA GLU A 15 -0.72 6.11 16.01
C GLU A 15 0.29 6.25 14.86
N GLU A 16 1.50 5.71 15.00
CA GLU A 16 2.51 5.73 13.94
C GLU A 16 2.15 4.82 12.77
N LEU A 17 1.53 3.67 13.06
CA LEU A 17 1.00 2.74 12.07
C LEU A 17 -0.18 3.36 11.30
N GLU A 18 -1.11 4.00 12.00
CA GLU A 18 -2.22 4.73 11.39
C GLU A 18 -1.73 5.89 10.51
N SER A 19 -0.74 6.65 10.97
CA SER A 19 -0.11 7.72 10.17
C SER A 19 0.57 7.18 8.90
N LEU A 20 1.26 6.04 9.00
CA LEU A 20 1.86 5.38 7.83
C LEU A 20 0.81 4.83 6.86
N ALA A 21 -0.30 4.30 7.37
CA ALA A 21 -1.41 3.79 6.56
C ALA A 21 -2.13 4.92 5.81
N LEU A 22 -2.38 6.06 6.47
CA LEU A 22 -2.91 7.27 5.84
C LEU A 22 -1.98 7.75 4.72
N TRP A 23 -0.68 7.83 5.00
CA TRP A 23 0.31 8.19 3.99
C TRP A 23 0.31 7.22 2.80
N LEU A 24 0.18 5.91 3.05
CA LEU A 24 0.11 4.90 2.00
C LEU A 24 -1.13 5.08 1.12
N ALA A 25 -2.29 5.33 1.73
CA ALA A 25 -3.54 5.57 1.01
C ALA A 25 -3.41 6.77 0.06
N GLU A 26 -2.93 7.91 0.57
CA GLU A 26 -2.70 9.12 -0.22
C GLU A 26 -1.67 8.88 -1.33
N ARG A 27 -0.59 8.13 -1.04
CA ARG A 27 0.46 7.87 -2.02
C ARG A 27 -0.06 7.03 -3.19
N ILE A 28 -0.91 6.04 -2.91
CA ILE A 28 -1.55 5.19 -3.92
C ILE A 28 -2.51 6.02 -4.76
N GLU A 29 -3.42 6.77 -4.12
CA GLU A 29 -4.41 7.60 -4.81
C GLU A 29 -3.73 8.56 -5.81
N ASN A 30 -2.72 9.30 -5.34
CA ASN A 30 -1.94 10.22 -6.19
C ASN A 30 -1.25 9.49 -7.36
N SER A 31 -0.74 8.29 -7.13
CA SER A 31 -0.05 7.51 -8.17
C SER A 31 -1.02 6.99 -9.22
N VAL A 32 -2.18 6.49 -8.78
CA VAL A 32 -3.26 6.05 -9.68
C VAL A 32 -3.75 7.22 -10.51
N GLU A 33 -4.01 8.38 -9.90
CA GLU A 33 -4.45 9.57 -10.61
C GLU A 33 -3.42 10.04 -11.65
N SER A 34 -2.14 10.07 -11.27
CA SER A 34 -1.04 10.45 -12.17
C SER A 34 -0.94 9.54 -13.40
N VAL A 35 -1.06 8.22 -13.23
CA VAL A 35 -0.94 7.25 -14.33
C VAL A 35 -2.22 7.17 -15.19
N LEU A 36 -3.38 7.41 -14.58
CA LEU A 36 -4.66 7.36 -15.29
C LEU A 36 -5.03 8.70 -15.94
N GLY A 37 -4.43 9.82 -15.55
CA GLY A 37 -4.49 11.08 -16.31
C GLY A 37 -5.92 11.52 -16.66
N GLY A 38 -6.76 11.73 -15.64
CA GLY A 38 -8.16 12.17 -15.80
C GLY A 38 -9.12 11.14 -16.40
N SER A 39 -8.63 9.93 -16.73
CA SER A 39 -9.50 8.84 -17.21
C SER A 39 -10.16 8.03 -16.09
N ALA A 40 -9.72 8.21 -14.85
CA ALA A 40 -10.39 7.66 -13.66
C ALA A 40 -11.62 8.51 -13.32
N GLU A 41 -12.77 7.87 -13.15
CA GLU A 41 -13.99 8.49 -12.63
C GLU A 41 -14.10 8.34 -11.12
N VAL A 42 -13.66 7.20 -10.60
CA VAL A 42 -13.66 6.87 -9.18
C VAL A 42 -12.35 6.16 -8.88
N ILE A 43 -11.68 6.60 -7.82
CA ILE A 43 -10.56 5.94 -7.17
C ILE A 43 -10.99 5.77 -5.72
N ASP A 44 -10.99 4.54 -5.23
CA ASP A 44 -11.27 4.21 -3.83
C ASP A 44 -10.11 3.36 -3.32
N VAL A 45 -9.49 3.81 -2.23
CA VAL A 45 -8.32 3.18 -1.63
C VAL A 45 -8.66 2.88 -0.18
N LYS A 46 -8.70 1.60 0.15
CA LYS A 46 -8.94 1.12 1.51
C LYS A 46 -7.65 0.55 2.06
N VAL A 47 -7.22 1.05 3.21
CA VAL A 47 -6.07 0.53 3.95
C VAL A 47 -6.54 0.05 5.31
N GLU A 48 -6.30 -1.22 5.61
CA GLU A 48 -6.64 -1.84 6.88
C GLU A 48 -5.39 -2.35 7.59
N ILE A 49 -5.30 -2.09 8.88
CA ILE A 49 -4.22 -2.59 9.74
C ILE A 49 -4.80 -3.69 10.61
N GLY A 50 -4.19 -4.88 10.57
CA GLY A 50 -4.57 -5.98 11.46
C GLY A 50 -4.26 -5.63 12.90
N ASP A 51 -5.14 -6.03 13.83
CA ASP A 51 -5.01 -5.73 15.25
C ASP A 51 -4.03 -6.68 15.98
N GLU A 52 -3.70 -7.82 15.37
CA GLU A 52 -2.82 -8.84 15.95
C GLU A 52 -1.38 -8.73 15.44
N TRP A 53 -0.43 -8.94 16.34
CA TRP A 53 0.98 -8.99 15.98
C TRP A 53 1.35 -10.36 15.37
N PRO A 54 2.13 -10.43 14.28
CA PRO A 54 2.68 -9.30 13.51
C PRO A 54 1.61 -8.56 12.72
N TYR A 55 1.64 -7.22 12.81
CA TYR A 55 0.66 -6.36 12.15
C TYR A 55 0.68 -6.58 10.64
N THR A 56 -0.49 -6.79 10.05
CA THR A 56 -0.68 -6.88 8.60
C THR A 56 -1.24 -5.57 8.08
N VAL A 57 -0.75 -5.09 6.93
CA VAL A 57 -1.36 -3.95 6.22
C VAL A 57 -1.99 -4.50 4.95
N ASN A 58 -3.32 -4.48 4.90
CA ASN A 58 -4.09 -4.86 3.72
C ASN A 58 -4.49 -3.60 2.96
N VAL A 59 -4.28 -3.63 1.64
CA VAL A 59 -4.62 -2.53 0.75
C VAL A 59 -5.52 -3.06 -0.34
N GLU A 60 -6.69 -2.45 -0.47
CA GLU A 60 -7.62 -2.68 -1.57
C GLU A 60 -7.75 -1.40 -2.39
N VAL A 61 -7.60 -1.52 -3.70
CA VAL A 61 -7.75 -0.41 -4.63
C VAL A 61 -8.84 -0.74 -5.63
N TYR A 62 -9.86 0.09 -5.65
CA TYR A 62 -10.91 0.03 -6.66
C TYR A 62 -10.80 1.25 -7.57
N VAL A 63 -10.78 0.99 -8.87
CA VAL A 63 -10.74 2.04 -9.89
C VAL A 63 -11.83 1.81 -10.90
N LYS A 64 -12.64 2.85 -11.13
CA LYS A 64 -13.58 2.93 -12.25
C LYS A 64 -13.05 3.91 -13.28
N THR A 65 -12.85 3.47 -14.52
CA THR A 65 -12.39 4.33 -15.62
C THR A 65 -13.55 4.70 -16.55
N ARG A 66 -13.52 5.91 -17.12
CA ARG A 66 -14.52 6.41 -18.08
C ARG A 66 -14.61 5.55 -19.34
N TYR A 67 -13.48 4.98 -19.76
CA TYR A 67 -13.38 4.07 -20.90
C TYR A 67 -12.61 2.81 -20.50
N PRO A 68 -12.93 1.63 -21.07
CA PRO A 68 -12.16 0.40 -20.81
C PRO A 68 -10.69 0.58 -21.19
N LYS A 69 -9.79 0.46 -20.22
CA LYS A 69 -8.33 0.54 -20.43
C LYS A 69 -7.73 -0.86 -20.39
N ARG A 70 -7.16 -1.31 -21.51
CA ARG A 70 -6.40 -2.58 -21.53
C ARG A 70 -5.19 -2.46 -20.61
N GLY A 71 -4.94 -3.52 -19.83
CA GLY A 71 -3.80 -3.58 -18.92
C GLY A 71 -3.97 -2.79 -17.62
N LEU A 72 -5.19 -2.35 -17.26
CA LEU A 72 -5.46 -1.64 -16.02
C LEU A 72 -4.95 -2.41 -14.79
N GLY A 73 -5.17 -3.73 -14.72
CA GLY A 73 -4.66 -4.56 -13.63
C GLY A 73 -3.15 -4.43 -13.44
N ARG A 74 -2.38 -4.61 -14.51
CA ARG A 74 -0.91 -4.47 -14.48
C ARG A 74 -0.46 -3.07 -14.06
N ILE A 75 -1.17 -2.03 -14.52
CA ILE A 75 -0.88 -0.65 -14.12
C ILE A 75 -1.08 -0.48 -12.61
N LEU A 76 -2.17 -1.02 -12.06
CA LEU A 76 -2.45 -0.95 -10.62
C LEU A 76 -1.43 -1.78 -9.82
N ASP A 77 -1.05 -2.96 -10.31
CA ASP A 77 -0.01 -3.78 -9.69
C ASP A 77 1.32 -3.02 -9.59
N GLU A 78 1.75 -2.36 -10.68
CA GLU A 78 2.98 -1.55 -10.70
C GLU A 78 2.91 -0.36 -9.74
N VAL A 79 1.76 0.32 -9.65
CA VAL A 79 1.52 1.40 -8.69
C VAL A 79 1.60 0.90 -7.25
N LEU A 80 0.94 -0.22 -6.95
CA LEU A 80 0.94 -0.83 -5.63
C LEU A 80 2.35 -1.27 -5.23
N GLU A 81 3.08 -1.95 -6.12
CA GLU A 81 4.45 -2.40 -5.85
C GLU A 81 5.36 -1.22 -5.49
N GLN A 82 5.27 -0.12 -6.24
CA GLN A 82 6.05 1.08 -5.95
C GLN A 82 5.66 1.70 -4.61
N ALA A 83 4.36 1.83 -4.32
CA ALA A 83 3.88 2.39 -3.06
C ALA A 83 4.31 1.54 -1.86
N PHE A 84 4.23 0.21 -1.95
CA PHE A 84 4.70 -0.70 -0.91
C PHE A 84 6.21 -0.64 -0.69
N ARG A 85 7.00 -0.44 -1.75
CA ARG A 85 8.45 -0.27 -1.63
C ARG A 85 8.80 1.02 -0.87
N GLU A 86 8.14 2.12 -1.18
CA GLU A 86 8.31 3.38 -0.47
C GLU A 86 7.81 3.29 0.98
N PHE A 87 6.68 2.61 1.19
CA PHE A 87 6.15 2.30 2.53
C PHE A 87 7.15 1.51 3.36
N ALA A 88 7.73 0.44 2.82
CA ALA A 88 8.73 -0.37 3.50
C ALA A 88 9.96 0.46 3.89
N GLY A 89 10.42 1.37 3.02
CA GLY A 89 11.52 2.30 3.35
C GLY A 89 11.17 3.23 4.51
N LYS A 90 9.99 3.86 4.50
CA LYS A 90 9.51 4.70 5.61
C LYS A 90 9.30 3.91 6.90
N ALA A 91 8.84 2.67 6.75
CA ALA A 91 8.65 1.77 7.86
C ALA A 91 10.02 1.42 8.47
N GLU A 92 11.02 1.09 7.67
CA GLU A 92 12.38 0.81 8.14
C GLU A 92 13.03 2.01 8.84
N GLU A 93 12.86 3.23 8.32
CA GLU A 93 13.28 4.48 8.99
C GLU A 93 12.67 4.64 10.39
N LYS A 94 11.45 4.11 10.61
CA LYS A 94 10.75 4.09 11.90
C LYS A 94 11.03 2.83 12.74
N GLY A 95 11.96 1.98 12.30
CA GLY A 95 12.33 0.74 13.01
C GLY A 95 11.39 -0.44 12.74
N ILE A 96 10.56 -0.35 11.70
CA ILE A 96 9.65 -1.39 11.25
C ILE A 96 10.34 -2.23 10.18
N GLN A 97 10.46 -3.54 10.37
CA GLN A 97 10.92 -4.41 9.29
C GLN A 97 9.73 -5.12 8.66
N ALA A 98 9.57 -4.96 7.36
CA ALA A 98 8.62 -5.74 6.58
C ALA A 98 9.02 -7.23 6.67
N ILE A 99 8.10 -8.07 7.16
CA ILE A 99 8.29 -9.52 7.12
C ILE A 99 7.95 -9.96 5.70
N SER A 100 8.99 -10.31 4.94
CA SER A 100 8.89 -10.88 3.60
C SER A 100 8.69 -12.38 3.62
#